data_AF-A0A3Q3E5G4-F1
#
_entry.id   AF-A0A3Q3E5G4-F1
#
_cell.length_a   1.000
_cell.length_b   1.000
_cell.length_c   1.000
_cell.angle_alpha   90.00
_cell.angle_beta   90.00
_cell.angle_gamma   90.00
#
_symmetry.space_group_name_H-M   'P 1'
#
loop_
_entity.id
_entity.type
_entity.pdbx_description
1 polymer ?
#
loop_
_entity_poly.entity_id
_entity_poly.type
_entity_poly.pdbx_seq_one_letter_code
_entity_poly.pdbx_strand_id
1 'polypeptide(L)'
;DLPLGKMQFRKKQQYGMIQELLKESNCLREELHNLRCLTQIKAEERGQKHRERGIQLLEHEEVLFSYYEKVNIQEAAVTKGNMALESLEKDMRDLQLAINEEKRRTELKKKEVPLKKKLEEDITMLQIEVGELTRKDKTIERLNGTVEYKALKGKDPSPVELVKKIEQLEVNLAERERQVLEKELLVDQLTRLSKPLSEQAESCQQDKLSLAKKLNELRAHIIDTNHRMMAATAELSMKQAVTLALQQEIKEKELCQQQLEQGLPPCPEMEEEWKRMLREKKRRQRNKEERERLAEEVEWTQLPNGEYTTAEIRPNAYIPENDTLRCRNPMGPRPLQTLPTRANMRHIRKPALKSLET
;
A
#
# COMPACT_ATOMS: atom_id res chain seq x y z
N ASP A 1 -94.54 -0.27 -45.42
CA ASP A 1 -93.63 0.67 -44.71
C ASP A 1 -92.77 0.08 -43.57
N LEU A 2 -92.40 -1.22 -43.59
CA LEU A 2 -91.58 -1.83 -42.51
C LEU A 2 -90.02 -1.94 -42.71
N PRO A 3 -89.38 -1.59 -43.85
CA PRO A 3 -87.92 -1.77 -44.02
C PRO A 3 -87.07 -0.60 -43.49
N LEU A 4 -87.63 0.62 -43.38
CA LEU A 4 -86.89 1.82 -43.00
C LEU A 4 -86.47 1.82 -41.51
N GLY A 5 -87.35 1.39 -40.62
CA GLY A 5 -87.08 1.34 -39.18
C GLY A 5 -85.99 0.33 -38.79
N LYS A 6 -85.96 -0.85 -39.45
CA LYS A 6 -84.90 -1.85 -39.24
C LYS A 6 -83.53 -1.35 -39.72
N MET A 7 -83.50 -0.57 -40.80
CA MET A 7 -82.28 0.04 -41.33
C MET A 7 -81.75 1.13 -40.39
N GLN A 8 -82.63 1.99 -39.86
CA GLN A 8 -82.25 3.03 -38.89
C GLN A 8 -81.74 2.45 -37.57
N PHE A 9 -82.36 1.37 -37.08
CA PHE A 9 -81.88 0.65 -35.89
C PHE A 9 -80.48 0.08 -36.09
N ARG A 10 -80.23 -0.60 -37.23
CA ARG A 10 -78.89 -1.10 -37.58
C ARG A 10 -77.85 0.01 -37.70
N LYS A 11 -78.22 1.15 -38.29
CA LYS A 11 -77.34 2.33 -38.40
C LYS A 11 -77.00 2.91 -37.02
N LYS A 12 -77.97 3.00 -36.11
CA LYS A 12 -77.75 3.46 -34.73
C LYS A 12 -76.86 2.49 -33.94
N GLN A 13 -77.06 1.18 -34.11
CA GLN A 13 -76.22 0.15 -33.52
C GLN A 13 -74.78 0.21 -34.04
N GLN A 14 -74.60 0.36 -35.36
CA GLN A 14 -73.28 0.53 -35.98
C GLN A 14 -72.57 1.79 -35.49
N TYR A 15 -73.30 2.90 -35.36
CA TYR A 15 -72.74 4.15 -34.83
C TYR A 15 -72.27 4.01 -33.38
N GLY A 16 -73.03 3.30 -32.54
CA GLY A 16 -72.62 2.98 -31.16
C GLY A 16 -71.33 2.17 -31.10
N MET A 17 -71.23 1.09 -31.90
CA MET A 17 -70.01 0.27 -31.97
C MET A 17 -68.79 1.08 -32.44
N ILE A 18 -68.98 1.99 -33.41
CA ILE A 18 -67.89 2.86 -33.89
C ILE A 18 -67.42 3.81 -32.78
N GLN A 19 -68.34 4.36 -31.98
CA GLN A 19 -67.98 5.22 -30.85
C GLN A 19 -67.22 4.46 -29.75
N GLU A 20 -67.61 3.22 -29.45
CA GLU A 20 -66.88 2.35 -28.52
C GLU A 20 -65.47 2.05 -29.03
N LEU A 21 -65.33 1.64 -30.29
CA LEU A 21 -64.03 1.39 -30.91
C LEU A 21 -63.13 2.65 -30.94
N LEU A 22 -63.71 3.83 -31.14
CA LEU A 22 -62.98 5.10 -31.06
C LEU A 22 -62.49 5.39 -29.64
N LYS A 23 -63.32 5.15 -28.62
CA LYS A 23 -62.93 5.29 -27.21
C LYS A 23 -61.81 4.32 -26.85
N GLU A 24 -61.92 3.06 -27.25
CA GLU A 24 -60.88 2.05 -27.05
C GLU A 24 -59.59 2.41 -27.78
N SER A 25 -59.67 2.86 -29.04
CA SER A 25 -58.49 3.32 -29.81
C SER A 25 -57.77 4.49 -29.15
N ASN A 26 -58.51 5.45 -28.59
CA ASN A 26 -57.93 6.57 -27.86
C ASN A 26 -57.29 6.11 -26.54
N CYS A 27 -57.94 5.23 -25.78
CA CYS A 27 -57.39 4.64 -24.56
C CYS A 27 -56.06 3.91 -24.84
N LEU A 28 -56.04 3.04 -25.88
CA LEU A 28 -54.83 2.33 -26.30
C LEU A 28 -53.72 3.30 -26.76
N ARG A 29 -54.06 4.41 -27.42
CA ARG A 29 -53.08 5.43 -27.83
C ARG A 29 -52.42 6.09 -26.61
N GLU A 30 -53.21 6.39 -25.58
CA GLU A 30 -52.69 6.95 -24.33
C GLU A 30 -51.81 5.95 -23.58
N GLU A 31 -52.21 4.68 -23.51
CA GLU A 31 -51.39 3.62 -22.92
C GLU A 31 -50.05 3.47 -23.65
N LEU A 32 -50.07 3.44 -24.99
CA LEU A 32 -48.85 3.39 -25.80
C LEU A 32 -47.96 4.62 -25.57
N HIS A 33 -48.54 5.81 -25.47
CA HIS A 33 -47.79 7.03 -25.16
C HIS A 33 -47.14 6.95 -23.77
N ASN A 34 -47.89 6.53 -22.75
CA ASN A 34 -47.39 6.36 -21.38
C ASN A 34 -46.26 5.33 -21.32
N LEU A 35 -46.41 4.20 -22.03
CA LEU A 35 -45.36 3.18 -22.13
C LEU A 35 -44.10 3.74 -22.80
N ARG A 36 -44.25 4.49 -23.90
CA ARG A 36 -43.11 5.13 -24.57
C ARG A 36 -42.38 6.12 -23.65
N CYS A 37 -43.11 6.97 -22.93
CA CYS A 37 -42.54 7.88 -21.95
C CYS A 37 -41.82 7.13 -20.82
N LEU A 38 -42.41 6.07 -20.29
CA LEU A 38 -41.76 5.25 -19.26
C LEU A 38 -40.47 4.59 -19.77
N THR A 39 -40.46 4.08 -21.01
CA THR A 39 -39.26 3.50 -21.59
C THR A 39 -38.15 4.52 -21.80
N GLN A 40 -38.52 5.74 -22.18
CA GLN A 40 -37.57 6.86 -22.35
C GLN A 40 -36.92 7.22 -21.00
N ILE A 41 -37.72 7.43 -19.96
CA ILE A 41 -37.23 7.74 -18.60
C ILE A 41 -36.29 6.63 -18.10
N LYS A 42 -36.68 5.37 -18.23
CA LYS A 42 -35.82 4.24 -17.82
C LYS A 42 -34.53 4.14 -18.63
N ALA A 43 -34.53 4.51 -19.90
CA ALA A 43 -33.31 4.55 -20.70
C ALA A 43 -32.37 5.67 -20.23
N GLU A 44 -32.93 6.84 -19.94
CA GLU A 44 -32.19 8.00 -19.41
C GLU A 44 -31.61 7.72 -18.02
N GLU A 45 -32.38 7.13 -17.11
CA GLU A 45 -31.91 6.71 -15.78
C GLU A 45 -30.76 5.70 -15.85
N ARG A 46 -30.85 4.70 -16.74
CA ARG A 46 -29.75 3.75 -16.98
C ARG A 46 -28.51 4.49 -17.50
N GLY A 47 -28.70 5.37 -18.47
CA GLY A 47 -27.61 6.21 -19.00
C GLY A 47 -26.96 7.08 -17.93
N GLN A 48 -27.76 7.66 -17.04
CA GLN A 48 -27.27 8.45 -15.92
C GLN A 48 -26.44 7.61 -14.94
N LYS A 49 -26.95 6.46 -14.52
CA LYS A 49 -26.20 5.53 -13.64
C LYS A 49 -24.89 5.06 -14.27
N HIS A 50 -24.89 4.81 -15.58
CA HIS A 50 -23.66 4.48 -16.30
C HIS A 50 -22.66 5.63 -16.31
N ARG A 51 -23.11 6.87 -16.53
CA ARG A 51 -22.24 8.05 -16.47
C ARG A 51 -21.68 8.28 -15.07
N GLU A 52 -22.49 8.17 -14.03
CA GLU A 52 -22.06 8.31 -12.62
C GLU A 52 -20.99 7.29 -12.26
N ARG A 53 -21.18 6.02 -12.64
CA ARG A 53 -20.14 4.98 -12.46
C ARG A 53 -18.88 5.26 -13.26
N GLY A 54 -19.01 5.77 -14.49
CA GLY A 54 -17.87 6.16 -15.31
C GLY A 54 -17.03 7.27 -14.67
N ILE A 55 -17.69 8.28 -14.07
CA ILE A 55 -17.00 9.35 -13.34
C ILE A 55 -16.26 8.79 -12.13
N GLN A 56 -16.90 7.94 -11.32
CA GLN A 56 -16.25 7.31 -10.17
C GLN A 56 -15.02 6.48 -10.56
N LEU A 57 -15.08 5.76 -11.68
CA LEU A 57 -13.94 5.00 -12.18
C LEU A 57 -12.78 5.92 -12.57
N LEU A 58 -13.05 7.03 -13.26
CA LEU A 58 -12.03 8.02 -13.61
C LEU A 58 -11.41 8.66 -12.36
N GLU A 59 -12.21 9.02 -11.36
CA GLU A 59 -11.72 9.54 -10.07
C GLU A 59 -10.78 8.52 -9.38
N HIS A 60 -11.17 7.24 -9.38
CA HIS A 60 -10.31 6.18 -8.84
C HIS A 60 -9.01 5.99 -9.64
N GLU A 61 -9.06 6.07 -10.97
CA GLU A 61 -7.86 6.01 -11.83
C GLU A 61 -6.90 7.17 -11.58
N GLU A 62 -7.41 8.40 -11.41
CA GLU A 62 -6.59 9.56 -11.06
C GLU A 62 -5.89 9.39 -9.69
N VAL A 63 -6.62 8.87 -8.71
CA VAL A 63 -6.06 8.57 -7.39
C VAL A 63 -4.94 7.51 -7.49
N LEU A 64 -5.17 6.43 -8.25
CA LEU A 64 -4.16 5.40 -8.50
C LEU A 64 -2.90 5.97 -9.15
N PHE A 65 -3.07 6.82 -10.18
CA PHE A 65 -1.94 7.49 -10.83
C PHE A 65 -1.10 8.32 -9.84
N SER A 66 -1.75 9.11 -8.99
CA SER A 66 -1.06 9.88 -7.93
C SER A 66 -0.31 8.97 -6.94
N TYR A 67 -0.86 7.80 -6.61
CA TYR A 67 -0.15 6.83 -5.77
C TYR A 67 1.08 6.24 -6.45
N TYR A 68 0.99 5.88 -7.74
CA TYR A 68 2.14 5.40 -8.51
C TYR A 68 3.25 6.44 -8.58
N GLU A 69 2.93 7.71 -8.80
CA GLU A 69 3.92 8.79 -8.79
C GLU A 69 4.61 8.92 -7.42
N LYS A 70 3.83 8.87 -6.33
CA LYS A 70 4.38 8.88 -4.96
C LYS A 70 5.30 7.70 -4.68
N VAL A 71 4.91 6.49 -5.11
CA VAL A 71 5.74 5.28 -4.96
C VAL A 71 7.02 5.44 -5.74
N ASN A 72 6.98 5.88 -7.00
CA ASN A 72 8.17 6.10 -7.82
C ASN A 72 9.13 7.12 -7.20
N ILE A 73 8.62 8.23 -6.67
CA ILE A 73 9.43 9.25 -5.98
C ILE A 73 10.09 8.65 -4.73
N GLN A 74 9.34 7.86 -3.96
CA GLN A 74 9.87 7.19 -2.77
C GLN A 74 10.93 6.14 -3.12
N GLU A 75 10.71 5.33 -4.15
CA GLU A 75 11.69 4.36 -4.64
C GLU A 75 12.97 5.04 -5.12
N ALA A 76 12.86 6.16 -5.85
CA ALA A 76 14.01 6.98 -6.24
C ALA A 76 14.76 7.56 -5.03
N ALA A 77 14.04 7.97 -3.98
CA ALA A 77 14.66 8.45 -2.74
C ALA A 77 15.36 7.31 -1.97
N VAL A 78 14.74 6.13 -1.90
CA VAL A 78 15.31 4.94 -1.24
C VAL A 78 16.57 4.47 -1.96
N THR A 79 16.53 4.36 -3.30
CA THR A 79 17.71 3.98 -4.09
C THR A 79 18.86 4.97 -3.92
N LYS A 80 18.57 6.28 -3.93
CA LYS A 80 19.58 7.31 -3.63
C LYS A 80 20.15 7.18 -2.22
N GLY A 81 19.31 6.92 -1.22
CA GLY A 81 19.72 6.68 0.16
C GLY A 81 20.62 5.45 0.29
N ASN A 82 20.26 4.35 -0.37
CA ASN A 82 21.03 3.10 -0.36
C ASN A 82 22.43 3.29 -0.97
N MET A 83 22.55 3.99 -2.10
CA MET A 83 23.87 4.29 -2.68
C MET A 83 24.75 5.12 -1.74
N ALA A 84 24.17 6.11 -1.04
CA ALA A 84 24.91 6.90 -0.06
C ALA A 84 25.34 6.07 1.14
N LEU A 85 24.48 5.15 1.61
CA LEU A 85 24.79 4.22 2.69
C LEU A 85 25.91 3.25 2.29
N GLU A 86 25.86 2.67 1.10
CA GLU A 86 26.92 1.80 0.56
C GLU A 86 28.27 2.51 0.47
N SER A 87 28.27 3.78 0.02
CA SER A 87 29.48 4.62 0.02
C SER A 87 30.03 4.82 1.43
N LEU A 88 29.18 5.17 2.39
CA LEU A 88 29.60 5.39 3.77
C LEU A 88 30.09 4.10 4.44
N GLU A 89 29.48 2.97 4.15
CA GLU A 89 29.94 1.66 4.62
C GLU A 89 31.32 1.29 4.05
N LYS A 90 31.58 1.65 2.78
CA LYS A 90 32.90 1.49 2.18
C LYS A 90 33.93 2.37 2.91
N ASP A 91 33.61 3.64 3.13
CA ASP A 91 34.50 4.56 3.85
C ASP A 91 34.77 4.06 5.28
N MET A 92 33.77 3.51 5.96
CA MET A 92 33.91 2.91 7.29
C MET A 92 34.88 1.70 7.26
N ARG A 93 34.79 0.84 6.23
CA ARG A 93 35.72 -0.29 6.05
C ARG A 93 37.15 0.21 5.79
N ASP A 94 37.31 1.22 4.94
CA ASP A 94 38.62 1.80 4.60
C ASP A 94 39.26 2.47 5.83
N LEU A 95 38.48 3.23 6.61
CA LEU A 95 38.92 3.81 7.87
C LEU A 95 39.30 2.74 8.90
N GLN A 96 38.54 1.64 8.98
CA GLN A 96 38.86 0.54 9.88
C GLN A 96 40.20 -0.12 9.52
N LEU A 97 40.50 -0.27 8.22
CA LEU A 97 41.79 -0.75 7.73
C LEU A 97 42.92 0.22 8.09
N ALA A 98 42.71 1.54 7.91
CA ALA A 98 43.68 2.56 8.29
C ALA A 98 43.97 2.54 9.80
N ILE A 99 42.94 2.41 10.64
CA ILE A 99 43.10 2.27 12.10
C ILE A 99 43.94 1.03 12.43
N ASN A 100 43.67 -0.10 11.79
CA ASN A 100 44.41 -1.34 12.04
C ASN A 100 45.89 -1.21 11.63
N GLU A 101 46.16 -0.54 10.51
CA GLU A 101 47.54 -0.28 10.06
C GLU A 101 48.29 0.67 11.02
N GLU A 102 47.65 1.73 11.50
CA GLU A 102 48.27 2.63 12.49
C GLU A 102 48.48 1.96 13.85
N LYS A 103 47.58 1.06 14.27
CA LYS A 103 47.80 0.19 15.44
C LYS A 103 49.05 -0.66 15.25
N ARG A 104 49.20 -1.33 14.10
CA ARG A 104 50.38 -2.15 13.76
C ARG A 104 51.67 -1.33 13.78
N ARG A 105 51.66 -0.12 13.19
CA ARG A 105 52.81 0.81 13.20
C ARG A 105 53.18 1.23 14.62
N THR A 106 52.18 1.49 15.46
CA THR A 106 52.38 1.83 16.88
C THR A 106 53.01 0.67 17.65
N GLU A 107 52.56 -0.56 17.42
CA GLU A 107 53.14 -1.76 18.04
C GLU A 107 54.60 -1.99 17.63
N LEU A 108 54.95 -1.76 16.36
CA LEU A 108 56.33 -1.83 15.90
C LEU A 108 57.21 -0.78 16.59
N LYS A 109 56.79 0.48 16.58
CA LYS A 109 57.54 1.55 17.27
C LYS A 109 57.70 1.28 18.76
N LYS A 110 56.68 0.72 19.43
CA LYS A 110 56.77 0.30 20.84
C LYS A 110 57.89 -0.73 21.08
N LYS A 111 58.17 -1.61 20.12
CA LYS A 111 59.27 -2.59 20.19
C LYS A 111 60.64 -1.96 19.89
N GLU A 112 60.70 -0.92 19.07
CA GLU A 112 61.95 -0.20 18.73
C GLU A 112 62.45 0.71 19.87
N VAL A 113 61.54 1.34 20.61
CA VAL A 113 61.86 2.24 21.74
C VAL A 113 62.87 1.64 22.74
N PRO A 114 62.70 0.41 23.28
CA PRO A 114 63.66 -0.16 24.23
C PRO A 114 65.04 -0.42 23.61
N LEU A 115 65.11 -0.78 22.32
CA LEU A 115 66.39 -0.96 21.63
C LEU A 115 67.13 0.38 21.50
N LYS A 116 66.39 1.44 21.14
CA LYS A 116 66.96 2.79 21.08
C LYS A 116 67.49 3.25 22.44
N LYS A 117 66.76 2.99 23.53
CA LYS A 117 67.22 3.31 24.90
C LYS A 117 68.51 2.59 25.26
N LYS A 118 68.63 1.28 24.95
CA LYS A 118 69.87 0.52 25.16
C LYS A 118 71.05 1.11 24.40
N LEU A 119 70.84 1.47 23.13
CA LEU A 119 71.89 2.11 22.32
C LEU A 119 72.27 3.50 22.86
N GLU A 120 71.31 4.28 23.36
CA GLU A 120 71.59 5.55 24.04
C GLU A 120 72.40 5.33 25.33
N GLU A 121 72.06 4.33 26.13
CA GLU A 121 72.84 3.92 27.31
C GLU A 121 74.28 3.55 26.91
N ASP A 122 74.47 2.72 25.89
CA ASP A 122 75.79 2.33 25.37
C ASP A 122 76.60 3.54 24.89
N ILE A 123 75.96 4.49 24.18
CA ILE A 123 76.62 5.73 23.73
C ILE A 123 77.07 6.55 24.94
N THR A 124 76.23 6.70 25.97
CA THR A 124 76.61 7.46 27.17
C THR A 124 77.77 6.81 27.92
N MET A 125 77.80 5.48 28.01
CA MET A 125 78.90 4.73 28.60
C MET A 125 80.20 4.92 27.81
N LEU A 126 80.16 4.81 26.49
CA LEU A 126 81.31 5.07 25.62
C LEU A 126 81.79 6.52 25.73
N GLN A 127 80.88 7.50 25.84
CA GLN A 127 81.24 8.91 26.06
C GLN A 127 81.93 9.12 27.41
N ILE A 128 81.50 8.43 28.47
CA ILE A 128 82.17 8.45 29.77
C ILE A 128 83.58 7.87 29.63
N GLU A 129 83.73 6.70 29.01
CA GLU A 129 85.02 6.05 28.81
C GLU A 129 86.00 6.91 28.00
N VAL A 130 85.53 7.51 26.89
CA VAL A 130 86.31 8.48 26.11
C VAL A 130 86.68 9.69 26.95
N GLY A 131 85.77 10.18 27.80
CA GLY A 131 86.05 11.28 28.73
C GLY A 131 87.15 10.93 29.74
N GLU A 132 87.14 9.71 30.28
CA GLU A 132 88.19 9.20 31.16
C GLU A 132 89.53 9.06 30.43
N LEU A 133 89.52 8.48 29.22
CA LEU A 133 90.71 8.38 28.39
C LEU A 133 91.27 9.77 28.05
N THR A 134 90.44 10.73 27.70
CA THR A 134 90.85 12.12 27.43
C THR A 134 91.43 12.79 28.68
N ARG A 135 90.94 12.47 29.88
CA ARG A 135 91.54 12.94 31.15
C ARG A 135 92.90 12.31 31.39
N LYS A 136 93.06 11.01 31.14
CA LYS A 136 94.36 10.33 31.20
C LYS A 136 95.33 10.91 30.17
N ASP A 137 94.87 11.17 28.94
CA ASP A 137 95.66 11.79 27.88
C ASP A 137 96.09 13.22 28.24
N LYS A 138 95.20 14.05 28.81
CA LYS A 138 95.59 15.37 29.35
C LYS A 138 96.58 15.27 30.51
N THR A 139 96.55 14.18 31.27
CA THR A 139 97.52 13.90 32.33
C THR A 139 98.88 13.50 31.73
N ILE A 140 98.88 12.73 30.63
CA ILE A 140 100.06 12.41 29.84
C ILE A 140 100.60 13.65 29.10
N GLU A 141 99.75 14.52 28.55
CA GLU A 141 100.11 15.80 27.94
C GLU A 141 100.77 16.75 28.94
N ARG A 142 100.31 16.79 30.19
CA ARG A 142 100.99 17.53 31.27
C ARG A 142 102.37 16.98 31.62
N LEU A 143 102.62 15.69 31.34
CA LEU A 143 103.95 15.09 31.43
C LEU A 143 104.80 15.33 30.16
N ASN A 144 104.20 15.82 29.08
CA ASN A 144 104.85 16.14 27.80
C ASN A 144 105.15 17.65 27.64
N GLY A 145 105.59 18.32 28.70
CA GLY A 145 106.25 19.61 28.57
C GLY A 145 107.57 19.46 27.78
N THR A 146 107.64 20.09 26.61
CA THR A 146 108.82 20.17 25.71
C THR A 146 109.61 18.88 25.57
N VAL A 147 109.09 17.94 24.80
CA VAL A 147 109.92 16.89 24.21
C VAL A 147 109.94 17.11 22.70
N GLU A 148 111.15 17.35 22.20
CA GLU A 148 111.51 17.37 20.79
C GLU A 148 110.84 16.23 20.03
N TYR A 149 110.40 16.51 18.80
CA TYR A 149 109.81 15.53 17.90
C TYR A 149 110.64 14.24 17.84
N LYS A 150 110.18 13.23 18.57
CA LYS A 150 110.71 11.88 18.49
C LYS A 150 110.04 11.24 17.29
N ALA A 151 110.83 11.03 16.22
CA ALA A 151 110.41 10.26 15.06
C ALA A 151 109.57 9.06 15.52
N LEU A 152 108.31 8.98 15.07
CA LEU A 152 107.44 7.88 15.42
C LEU A 152 108.12 6.60 14.92
N LYS A 153 108.70 5.86 15.86
CA LYS A 153 109.15 4.48 15.66
C LYS A 153 107.91 3.61 15.54
N GLY A 154 107.17 3.77 14.45
CA GLY A 154 106.48 2.63 13.87
C GLY A 154 107.57 1.74 13.31
N LYS A 155 107.83 0.61 13.96
CA LYS A 155 108.49 -0.47 13.24
C LYS A 155 107.47 -0.92 12.20
N ASP A 156 107.85 -0.96 10.93
CA ASP A 156 107.12 -1.78 9.99
C ASP A 156 107.03 -3.17 10.63
N PRO A 157 105.80 -3.72 10.80
CA PRO A 157 105.64 -4.98 11.49
C PRO A 157 106.56 -5.98 10.85
N SER A 158 107.38 -6.62 11.67
CA SER A 158 108.33 -7.62 11.18
C SER A 158 107.54 -8.65 10.36
N PRO A 159 108.11 -9.24 9.30
CA PRO A 159 107.45 -10.32 8.57
C PRO A 159 106.87 -11.39 9.51
N VAL A 160 107.52 -11.63 10.65
CA VAL A 160 107.08 -12.53 11.71
C VAL A 160 105.82 -12.04 12.46
N GLU A 161 105.68 -10.74 12.70
CA GLU A 161 104.50 -10.14 13.33
C GLU A 161 103.29 -10.15 12.38
N LEU A 162 103.52 -9.93 11.08
CA LEU A 162 102.51 -10.09 10.03
C LEU A 162 102.03 -11.54 9.92
N VAL A 163 102.97 -12.51 9.92
CA VAL A 163 102.63 -13.94 9.91
C VAL A 163 101.79 -14.33 11.12
N LYS A 164 102.17 -13.90 12.34
CA LYS A 164 101.36 -14.15 13.54
C LYS A 164 99.95 -13.55 13.45
N LYS A 165 99.81 -12.38 12.82
CA LYS A 165 98.50 -11.76 12.62
C LYS A 165 97.66 -12.50 11.58
N ILE A 166 98.29 -13.01 10.52
CA ILE A 166 97.64 -13.85 9.50
C ILE A 166 97.15 -15.15 10.15
N GLU A 167 98.00 -15.85 10.91
CA GLU A 167 97.61 -17.07 11.65
C GLU A 167 96.43 -16.80 12.59
N GLN A 168 96.43 -15.68 13.32
CA GLN A 168 95.30 -15.28 14.16
C GLN A 168 94.01 -15.03 13.37
N LEU A 169 94.11 -14.45 12.17
CA LEU A 169 92.96 -14.21 11.30
C LEU A 169 92.44 -15.50 10.68
N GLU A 170 93.31 -16.45 10.35
CA GLU A 170 92.94 -17.78 9.86
C GLU A 170 92.17 -18.56 10.93
N VAL A 171 92.61 -18.52 12.19
CA VAL A 171 91.86 -19.13 13.32
C VAL A 171 90.48 -18.47 13.48
N ASN A 172 90.42 -17.14 13.40
CA ASN A 172 89.15 -16.42 13.50
C ASN A 172 88.21 -16.74 12.31
N LEU A 173 88.75 -16.89 11.10
CA LEU A 173 88.00 -17.26 9.91
C LEU A 173 87.41 -18.66 10.07
N ALA A 174 88.22 -19.63 10.49
CA ALA A 174 87.78 -21.01 10.72
C ALA A 174 86.67 -21.09 11.78
N GLU A 175 86.75 -20.28 12.83
CA GLU A 175 85.68 -20.22 13.83
C GLU A 175 84.38 -19.61 13.27
N ARG A 176 84.47 -18.61 12.38
CA ARG A 176 83.29 -18.05 11.70
C ARG A 176 82.68 -19.02 10.71
N GLU A 177 83.48 -19.76 9.95
CA GLU A 177 83.01 -20.81 9.05
C GLU A 177 82.26 -21.92 9.81
N ARG A 178 82.78 -22.35 10.97
CA ARG A 178 82.07 -23.30 11.85
C ARG A 178 80.71 -22.74 12.30
N GLN A 179 80.67 -21.47 12.72
CA GLN A 179 79.41 -20.82 13.14
C GLN A 179 78.39 -20.71 12.00
N VAL A 180 78.84 -20.49 10.75
CA VAL A 180 77.95 -20.46 9.58
C VAL A 180 77.35 -21.83 9.33
N LEU A 181 78.16 -22.90 9.33
CA LEU A 181 77.68 -24.27 9.15
C LEU A 181 76.69 -24.69 10.24
N GLU A 182 76.94 -24.31 11.50
CA GLU A 182 75.99 -24.54 12.59
C GLU A 182 74.65 -23.84 12.33
N LYS A 183 74.66 -22.59 11.85
CA LYS A 183 73.44 -21.86 11.52
C LYS A 183 72.71 -22.42 10.31
N GLU A 184 73.43 -22.88 9.28
CA GLU A 184 72.84 -23.54 8.11
C GLU A 184 72.12 -24.82 8.53
N LEU A 185 72.72 -25.64 9.40
CA LEU A 185 72.09 -26.83 9.95
C LEU A 185 70.79 -26.49 10.71
N LEU A 186 70.79 -25.41 11.49
CA LEU A 186 69.60 -24.94 12.21
C LEU A 186 68.50 -24.47 11.24
N VAL A 187 68.87 -23.77 10.16
CA VAL A 187 67.91 -23.34 9.13
C VAL A 187 67.30 -24.55 8.43
N ASP A 188 68.11 -25.58 8.11
CA ASP A 188 67.60 -26.82 7.51
C ASP A 188 66.62 -27.54 8.44
N GLN A 189 66.93 -27.61 9.74
CA GLN A 189 66.03 -28.20 10.74
C GLN A 189 64.72 -27.41 10.84
N LEU A 190 64.80 -26.09 10.97
CA LEU A 190 63.62 -25.22 11.03
C LEU A 190 62.78 -25.32 9.75
N THR A 191 63.42 -25.41 8.59
CA THR A 191 62.73 -25.54 7.29
C THR A 191 62.01 -26.89 7.18
N ARG A 192 62.65 -27.98 7.61
CA ARG A 192 62.04 -29.32 7.65
C ARG A 192 60.82 -29.38 8.58
N LEU A 193 60.86 -28.68 9.71
CA LEU A 193 59.74 -28.63 10.65
C LEU A 193 58.63 -27.67 10.17
N SER A 194 59.00 -26.54 9.55
CA SER A 194 58.05 -25.50 9.15
C SER A 194 57.29 -25.82 7.87
N LYS A 195 57.90 -26.51 6.89
CA LYS A 195 57.24 -26.85 5.62
C LYS A 195 55.93 -27.63 5.79
N PRO A 196 55.87 -28.76 6.52
CA PRO A 196 54.63 -29.52 6.68
C PRO A 196 53.56 -28.72 7.43
N LEU A 197 53.96 -27.87 8.39
CA LEU A 197 53.04 -26.96 9.08
C LEU A 197 52.43 -25.92 8.12
N SER A 198 53.23 -25.38 7.20
CA SER A 198 52.76 -24.45 6.16
C SER A 198 51.79 -25.14 5.21
N GLU A 199 52.15 -26.32 4.70
CA GLU A 199 51.30 -27.12 3.80
C GLU A 199 49.98 -27.51 4.48
N GLN A 200 50.02 -27.88 5.76
CA GLN A 200 48.82 -28.15 6.54
C GLN A 200 47.97 -26.89 6.76
N ALA A 201 48.58 -25.72 6.97
CA ALA A 201 47.85 -24.46 7.10
C ALA A 201 47.15 -24.08 5.79
N GLU A 202 47.82 -24.28 4.65
CA GLU A 202 47.27 -24.06 3.30
C GLU A 202 46.12 -25.02 2.99
N SER A 203 46.26 -26.31 3.31
CA SER A 203 45.18 -27.29 3.13
C SER A 203 43.96 -26.93 3.97
N CYS A 204 44.17 -26.55 5.25
CA CYS A 204 43.10 -26.08 6.12
C CYS A 204 42.40 -24.82 5.58
N GLN A 205 43.15 -23.91 4.94
CA GLN A 205 42.60 -22.73 4.29
C GLN A 205 41.72 -23.10 3.09
N GLN A 206 42.20 -24.03 2.26
CA GLN A 206 41.47 -24.53 1.10
C GLN A 206 40.17 -25.23 1.51
N ASP A 207 40.19 -26.02 2.58
CA ASP A 207 39.00 -26.67 3.14
C ASP A 207 37.97 -25.64 3.61
N LYS A 208 38.40 -24.62 4.36
CA LYS A 208 37.53 -23.51 4.80
C LYS A 208 36.89 -22.78 3.62
N LEU A 209 37.67 -22.50 2.57
CA LEU A 209 37.16 -21.87 1.34
C LEU A 209 36.13 -22.76 0.63
N SER A 210 36.39 -24.07 0.54
CA SER A 210 35.44 -25.02 -0.07
C SER A 210 34.14 -25.12 0.73
N LEU A 211 34.22 -25.10 2.05
CA LEU A 211 33.06 -25.11 2.94
C LEU A 211 32.24 -23.82 2.80
N ALA A 212 32.90 -22.67 2.72
CA ALA A 212 32.23 -21.38 2.51
C ALA A 212 31.49 -21.34 1.17
N LYS A 213 32.06 -21.90 0.09
CA LYS A 213 31.38 -22.03 -1.21
C LYS A 213 30.12 -22.89 -1.11
N LYS A 214 30.22 -24.07 -0.50
CA LYS A 214 29.06 -24.96 -0.28
C LYS A 214 27.97 -24.29 0.57
N LEU A 215 28.36 -23.54 1.61
CA LEU A 215 27.40 -22.80 2.44
C LEU A 215 26.66 -21.72 1.63
N ASN A 216 27.37 -21.00 0.76
CA ASN A 216 26.76 -20.00 -0.11
C ASN A 216 25.81 -20.63 -1.14
N GLU A 217 26.17 -21.78 -1.71
CA GLU A 217 25.29 -22.55 -2.60
C GLU A 217 24.02 -23.00 -1.87
N LEU A 218 24.14 -23.56 -0.67
CA LEU A 218 22.99 -23.94 0.15
C LEU A 218 22.11 -22.74 0.50
N ARG A 219 22.70 -21.59 0.82
CA ARG A 219 21.96 -20.35 1.08
C ARG A 219 21.16 -19.91 -0.15
N ALA A 220 21.76 -19.96 -1.34
CA ALA A 220 21.08 -19.65 -2.59
C ALA A 220 19.91 -20.62 -2.84
N HIS A 221 20.12 -21.92 -2.61
CA HIS A 221 19.05 -22.93 -2.70
C HIS A 221 17.90 -22.67 -1.73
N ILE A 222 18.19 -22.33 -0.46
CA ILE A 222 17.15 -21.99 0.52
C ILE A 222 16.33 -20.79 0.05
N ILE A 223 16.99 -19.74 -0.43
CA ILE A 223 16.32 -18.54 -0.96
C ILE A 223 15.42 -18.90 -2.14
N ASP A 224 15.90 -19.70 -3.10
CA ASP A 224 15.10 -20.16 -4.24
C ASP A 224 13.88 -21.00 -3.78
N THR A 225 14.08 -21.95 -2.88
CA THR A 225 12.98 -22.78 -2.35
C THR A 225 11.94 -21.94 -1.61
N ASN A 226 12.36 -20.90 -0.87
CA ASN A 226 11.44 -19.98 -0.20
C ASN A 226 10.62 -19.16 -1.21
N HIS A 227 11.22 -18.70 -2.31
CA HIS A 227 10.47 -18.02 -3.37
C HIS A 227 9.43 -18.95 -4.01
N ARG A 228 9.82 -20.20 -4.33
CA ARG A 228 8.88 -21.20 -4.84
C ARG A 228 7.77 -21.53 -3.85
N MET A 229 8.09 -21.64 -2.56
CA MET A 229 7.10 -21.86 -1.51
C MET A 229 6.14 -20.66 -1.39
N MET A 230 6.64 -19.43 -1.45
CA MET A 230 5.79 -18.23 -1.44
C MET A 230 4.85 -18.19 -2.65
N ALA A 231 5.35 -18.51 -3.85
CA ALA A 231 4.52 -18.60 -5.06
C ALA A 231 3.42 -19.65 -4.92
N ALA A 232 3.76 -20.87 -4.50
CA ALA A 232 2.79 -21.94 -4.26
C ALA A 232 1.77 -21.57 -3.16
N THR A 233 2.21 -20.86 -2.12
CA THR A 233 1.33 -20.39 -1.04
C THR A 233 0.34 -19.35 -1.58
N ALA A 234 0.79 -18.40 -2.39
CA ALA A 234 -0.09 -17.41 -3.01
C ALA A 234 -1.12 -18.05 -3.95
N GLU A 235 -0.68 -19.00 -4.78
CA GLU A 235 -1.57 -19.78 -5.64
C GLU A 235 -2.63 -20.52 -4.80
N LEU A 236 -2.21 -21.21 -3.73
CA LEU A 236 -3.12 -21.90 -2.83
C LEU A 236 -4.13 -20.93 -2.20
N SER A 237 -3.70 -19.77 -1.71
CA SER A 237 -4.60 -18.77 -1.14
C SER A 237 -5.63 -18.25 -2.15
N MET A 238 -5.23 -18.03 -3.41
CA MET A 238 -6.17 -17.67 -4.47
C MET A 238 -7.18 -18.79 -4.73
N LYS A 239 -6.74 -20.05 -4.81
CA LYS A 239 -7.64 -21.19 -4.99
C LYS A 239 -8.59 -21.36 -3.80
N GLN A 240 -8.09 -21.18 -2.58
CA GLN A 240 -8.90 -21.19 -1.36
C GLN A 240 -9.99 -20.12 -1.40
N ALA A 241 -9.64 -18.88 -1.76
CA ALA A 241 -10.61 -17.79 -1.90
C ALA A 241 -11.70 -18.13 -2.94
N VAL A 242 -11.31 -18.69 -4.09
CA VAL A 242 -12.27 -19.12 -5.12
C VAL A 242 -13.18 -20.25 -4.61
N THR A 243 -12.63 -21.25 -3.92
CA THR A 243 -13.45 -22.33 -3.36
C THR A 243 -14.45 -21.85 -2.31
N LEU A 244 -14.06 -20.88 -1.47
CA LEU A 244 -14.95 -20.27 -0.48
C LEU A 244 -16.06 -19.45 -1.15
N ALA A 245 -15.73 -18.67 -2.19
CA ALA A 245 -16.72 -17.92 -2.96
C ALA A 245 -17.75 -18.85 -3.62
N LEU A 246 -17.29 -19.92 -4.27
CA LEU A 246 -18.17 -20.92 -4.88
C LEU A 246 -19.02 -21.65 -3.83
N GLN A 247 -18.46 -22.00 -2.66
CA GLN A 247 -19.25 -22.57 -1.56
C GLN A 247 -20.34 -21.62 -1.07
N GLN A 248 -20.05 -20.32 -1.01
CA GLN A 248 -21.03 -19.31 -0.63
C GLN A 248 -22.15 -19.21 -1.67
N GLU A 249 -21.82 -19.18 -2.97
CA GLU A 249 -22.82 -19.17 -4.03
C GLU A 249 -23.71 -20.43 -4.02
N ILE A 250 -23.13 -21.61 -3.75
CA ILE A 250 -23.91 -22.85 -3.62
C ILE A 250 -24.89 -22.73 -2.47
N LYS A 251 -24.43 -22.30 -1.29
CA LYS A 251 -25.30 -22.11 -0.11
C LYS A 251 -26.41 -21.10 -0.37
N GLU A 252 -26.10 -20.00 -1.05
CA GLU A 252 -27.09 -18.98 -1.42
C GLU A 252 -28.13 -19.58 -2.37
N LYS A 253 -27.71 -20.30 -3.41
CA LYS A 253 -28.63 -20.97 -4.35
C LYS A 253 -29.47 -22.05 -3.68
N GLU A 254 -28.89 -22.85 -2.79
CA GLU A 254 -29.61 -23.85 -1.99
C GLU A 254 -30.66 -23.20 -1.09
N LEU A 255 -30.33 -22.08 -0.45
CA LEU A 255 -31.28 -21.30 0.36
C LEU A 255 -32.42 -20.75 -0.50
N CYS A 256 -32.10 -20.16 -1.65
CA CYS A 256 -33.11 -19.68 -2.60
C CYS A 256 -34.04 -20.82 -3.06
N GLN A 257 -33.49 -22.01 -3.31
CA GLN A 257 -34.26 -23.18 -3.72
C GLN A 257 -35.17 -23.67 -2.60
N GLN A 258 -34.67 -23.77 -1.36
CA GLN A 258 -35.49 -24.14 -0.19
C GLN A 258 -36.63 -23.15 0.06
N GLN A 259 -36.36 -21.85 -0.09
CA GLN A 259 -37.40 -20.81 0.03
C GLN A 259 -38.46 -20.95 -1.04
N LEU A 260 -38.05 -21.22 -2.29
CA LEU A 260 -38.96 -21.47 -3.41
C LEU A 260 -39.84 -22.71 -3.14
N GLU A 261 -39.27 -23.80 -2.64
CA GLU A 261 -40.01 -25.02 -2.27
C GLU A 261 -41.05 -24.76 -1.16
N GLN A 262 -40.78 -23.81 -0.26
CA GLN A 262 -41.70 -23.36 0.78
C GLN A 262 -42.73 -22.32 0.30
N GLY A 263 -42.68 -21.93 -0.99
CA GLY A 263 -43.56 -20.91 -1.56
C GLY A 263 -43.22 -19.48 -1.13
N LEU A 264 -42.04 -19.27 -0.53
CA LEU A 264 -41.50 -17.98 -0.13
C LEU A 264 -40.67 -17.37 -1.28
N PRO A 265 -40.53 -16.03 -1.33
CA PRO A 265 -39.71 -15.39 -2.34
C PRO A 265 -38.23 -15.83 -2.23
N PRO A 266 -37.54 -16.15 -3.34
CA PRO A 266 -36.21 -16.77 -3.32
C PRO A 266 -35.07 -15.89 -2.80
N CYS A 267 -35.24 -14.56 -2.82
CA CYS A 267 -34.26 -13.61 -2.31
C CYS A 267 -34.96 -12.43 -1.62
N PRO A 268 -34.36 -11.83 -0.58
CA PRO A 268 -34.90 -10.64 0.07
C PRO A 268 -35.06 -9.46 -0.90
N GLU A 269 -34.09 -9.26 -1.81
CA GLU A 269 -34.16 -8.22 -2.84
C GLU A 269 -35.37 -8.42 -3.77
N MET A 270 -35.65 -9.67 -4.17
CA MET A 270 -36.80 -10.01 -5.01
C MET A 270 -38.13 -9.79 -4.28
N GLU A 271 -38.17 -10.01 -2.96
CA GLU A 271 -39.33 -9.68 -2.13
C GLU A 271 -39.55 -8.16 -2.06
N GLU A 272 -38.49 -7.37 -1.91
CA GLU A 272 -38.57 -5.92 -1.90
C GLU A 272 -39.03 -5.36 -3.25
N GLU A 273 -38.55 -5.93 -4.35
CA GLU A 273 -39.00 -5.62 -5.70
C GLU A 273 -40.48 -5.97 -5.90
N TRP A 274 -40.92 -7.14 -5.42
CA TRP A 274 -42.34 -7.52 -5.43
C TRP A 274 -43.20 -6.55 -4.63
N LYS A 275 -42.77 -6.19 -3.41
CA LYS A 275 -43.44 -5.18 -2.57
C LYS A 275 -43.47 -3.81 -3.27
N ARG A 276 -42.39 -3.43 -3.97
CA ARG A 276 -42.32 -2.19 -4.78
C ARG A 276 -43.34 -2.24 -5.92
N MET A 277 -43.44 -3.35 -6.64
CA MET A 277 -44.42 -3.56 -7.70
C MET A 277 -45.86 -3.52 -7.19
N LEU A 278 -46.14 -4.10 -6.01
CA LEU A 278 -47.47 -4.03 -5.38
C LEU A 278 -47.85 -2.60 -5.01
N ARG A 279 -46.90 -1.83 -4.45
CA ARG A 279 -47.09 -0.41 -4.12
C ARG A 279 -47.33 0.43 -5.38
N GLU A 280 -46.55 0.21 -6.43
CA GLU A 280 -46.70 0.84 -7.75
C GLU A 280 -48.10 0.55 -8.34
N LYS A 281 -48.54 -0.72 -8.29
CA LYS A 281 -49.86 -1.14 -8.77
C LYS A 281 -50.99 -0.45 -8.00
N LYS A 282 -50.92 -0.41 -6.68
CA LYS A 282 -51.90 0.32 -5.84
C LYS A 282 -51.92 1.82 -6.13
N ARG A 283 -50.74 2.43 -6.36
CA ARG A 283 -50.64 3.84 -6.74
C ARG A 283 -51.31 4.10 -8.08
N ARG A 284 -51.04 3.27 -9.08
CA ARG A 284 -51.67 3.37 -10.41
C ARG A 284 -53.18 3.21 -10.35
N GLN A 285 -53.66 2.29 -9.52
CA GLN A 285 -55.09 2.08 -9.30
C GLN A 285 -55.76 3.33 -8.72
N ARG A 286 -55.19 3.93 -7.66
CA ARG A 286 -55.72 5.19 -7.10
C ARG A 286 -55.71 6.33 -8.10
N ASN A 287 -54.64 6.46 -8.89
CA ASN A 287 -54.56 7.50 -9.91
C ASN A 287 -55.60 7.28 -11.02
N LYS A 288 -55.92 6.02 -11.34
CA LYS A 288 -56.98 5.67 -12.29
C LYS A 288 -58.36 6.06 -11.74
N GLU A 289 -58.66 5.67 -10.51
CA GLU A 289 -59.91 6.02 -9.81
C GLU A 289 -60.07 7.54 -9.64
N GLU A 290 -59.00 8.27 -9.37
CA GLU A 290 -59.02 9.73 -9.26
C GLU A 290 -59.26 10.40 -10.63
N ARG A 291 -58.66 9.89 -11.70
CA ARG A 291 -58.93 10.34 -13.07
C ARG A 291 -60.37 10.05 -13.50
N GLU A 292 -60.90 8.88 -13.15
CA GLU A 292 -62.30 8.52 -13.41
C GLU A 292 -63.25 9.45 -12.65
N ARG A 293 -63.00 9.75 -11.37
CA ARG A 293 -63.78 10.77 -10.63
C ARG A 293 -63.71 12.16 -11.24
N LEU A 294 -62.52 12.61 -11.65
CA LEU A 294 -62.36 13.90 -12.33
C LEU A 294 -63.07 13.90 -13.68
N ALA A 295 -63.05 12.78 -14.42
CA ALA A 295 -63.77 12.65 -15.69
C ALA A 295 -65.29 12.68 -15.48
N GLU A 296 -65.81 12.01 -14.45
CA GLU A 296 -67.22 12.11 -14.05
C GLU A 296 -67.58 13.55 -13.68
N GLU A 297 -66.76 14.24 -12.87
CA GLU A 297 -66.99 15.63 -12.48
C GLU A 297 -66.95 16.59 -13.70
N VAL A 298 -66.07 16.33 -14.66
CA VAL A 298 -65.96 17.04 -15.94
C VAL A 298 -67.14 16.72 -16.88
N GLU A 299 -67.72 15.52 -16.81
CA GLU A 299 -68.94 15.14 -17.54
C GLU A 299 -70.18 15.81 -16.93
N TRP A 300 -70.27 15.90 -15.60
CA TRP A 300 -71.33 16.62 -14.90
C TRP A 300 -71.26 18.13 -15.07
N THR A 301 -70.07 18.71 -15.28
CA THR A 301 -69.88 20.17 -15.51
C THR A 301 -69.96 20.59 -16.98
N GLN A 302 -70.19 19.65 -17.90
CA GLN A 302 -70.45 19.94 -19.31
C GLN A 302 -71.95 20.12 -19.58
N LEU A 303 -72.32 21.30 -20.10
CA LEU A 303 -73.69 21.57 -20.53
C LEU A 303 -73.95 20.94 -21.92
N PRO A 304 -75.21 20.66 -22.32
CA PRO A 304 -75.57 20.01 -23.59
C PRO A 304 -75.07 20.71 -24.86
N ASN A 305 -74.68 21.98 -24.75
CA ASN A 305 -74.08 22.83 -25.76
C ASN A 305 -72.54 22.78 -25.82
N GLY A 306 -71.90 21.97 -24.97
CA GLY A 306 -70.45 21.70 -25.01
C GLY A 306 -69.56 22.71 -24.29
N GLU A 307 -70.14 23.69 -23.58
CA GLU A 307 -69.40 24.65 -22.76
C GLU A 307 -69.27 24.14 -21.32
N TYR A 308 -68.07 24.32 -20.74
CA TYR A 308 -67.77 23.92 -19.36
C TYR A 308 -68.18 25.01 -18.38
N THR A 309 -68.94 24.66 -17.34
CA THR A 309 -69.35 25.60 -16.28
C THR A 309 -68.67 25.28 -14.95
N THR A 310 -68.20 26.31 -14.26
CA THR A 310 -67.66 26.20 -12.88
C THR A 310 -68.71 26.54 -11.82
N ALA A 311 -69.94 26.83 -12.23
CA ALA A 311 -71.03 27.10 -11.31
C ALA A 311 -71.59 25.77 -10.76
N GLU A 312 -71.69 25.64 -9.44
CA GLU A 312 -72.36 24.50 -8.81
C GLU A 312 -73.77 24.33 -9.39
N ILE A 313 -74.10 23.10 -9.84
CA ILE A 313 -75.44 22.79 -10.35
C ILE A 313 -76.44 23.13 -9.26
N ARG A 314 -77.34 24.08 -9.55
CA ARG A 314 -78.47 24.33 -8.66
C ARG A 314 -79.27 23.03 -8.59
N PRO A 315 -79.58 22.50 -7.39
CA PRO A 315 -80.45 21.36 -7.25
C PRO A 315 -81.72 21.62 -8.07
N ASN A 316 -81.96 20.77 -9.08
CA ASN A 316 -83.02 20.98 -10.05
C ASN A 316 -84.36 20.52 -9.45
N ALA A 317 -84.75 21.18 -8.36
CA ALA A 317 -86.04 21.20 -7.67
C ALA A 317 -85.81 21.81 -6.29
N TYR A 318 -86.22 23.06 -6.07
CA TYR A 318 -86.58 23.47 -4.70
C TYR A 318 -88.05 23.16 -4.39
N ILE A 319 -88.75 22.50 -5.32
CA ILE A 319 -90.15 22.10 -5.15
C ILE A 319 -90.28 20.70 -5.76
N PRO A 320 -90.42 19.65 -4.94
CA PRO A 320 -90.82 18.33 -5.44
C PRO A 320 -92.15 18.45 -6.19
N GLU A 321 -92.21 17.96 -7.42
CA GLU A 321 -93.42 17.99 -8.28
C GLU A 321 -94.57 17.08 -7.76
N ASN A 322 -94.46 16.56 -6.54
CA ASN A 322 -95.49 15.75 -5.88
C ASN A 322 -95.61 16.07 -4.37
N ASP A 323 -95.59 17.35 -4.01
CA ASP A 323 -96.09 17.76 -2.70
C ASP A 323 -97.07 18.92 -2.84
N THR A 324 -98.28 18.72 -2.34
CA THR A 324 -99.20 19.82 -2.00
C THR A 324 -98.44 20.81 -1.14
N LEU A 325 -98.49 22.09 -1.49
CA LEU A 325 -98.01 23.19 -0.65
C LEU A 325 -98.55 23.02 0.78
N ARG A 326 -97.75 22.42 1.67
CA ARG A 326 -98.02 22.46 3.09
C ARG A 326 -97.64 23.87 3.52
N CYS A 327 -98.66 24.69 3.69
CA CYS A 327 -98.59 25.92 4.45
C CYS A 327 -97.68 25.71 5.67
N ARG A 328 -96.76 26.66 5.85
CA ARG A 328 -95.87 26.82 6.99
C ARG A 328 -96.56 26.38 8.29
N ASN A 329 -96.21 25.20 8.80
CA ASN A 329 -96.60 24.83 10.16
C ASN A 329 -96.02 25.88 11.12
N PRO A 330 -96.79 26.34 12.12
CA PRO A 330 -96.31 27.31 13.08
C PRO A 330 -95.09 26.74 13.79
N MET A 331 -94.01 27.52 13.82
CA MET A 331 -92.79 27.20 14.55
C MET A 331 -93.16 27.03 16.04
N GLY A 332 -93.25 25.80 16.50
CA GLY A 332 -93.21 25.50 17.94
C GLY A 332 -91.85 25.91 18.51
N PRO A 333 -91.76 26.26 19.80
CA PRO A 333 -90.55 26.80 20.39
C PRO A 333 -89.49 25.69 20.45
N ARG A 334 -88.53 25.72 19.53
CA ARG A 334 -87.38 24.82 19.56
C ARG A 334 -86.20 25.59 20.19
N PRO A 335 -85.57 25.07 21.26
CA PRO A 335 -84.45 25.74 21.92
C PRO A 335 -83.27 25.93 20.97
N LEU A 336 -82.60 27.07 21.10
CA LEU A 336 -81.36 27.40 20.39
C LEU A 336 -80.29 26.33 20.67
N GLN A 337 -80.06 25.40 19.74
CA GLN A 337 -78.90 24.53 19.81
C GLN A 337 -77.68 25.33 19.36
N THR A 338 -76.82 25.68 20.31
CA THR A 338 -75.48 26.20 20.01
C THR A 338 -74.68 25.09 19.34
N LEU A 339 -74.12 25.37 18.17
CA LEU A 339 -73.17 24.48 17.53
C LEU A 339 -71.96 24.27 18.47
N PRO A 340 -71.47 23.04 18.67
CA PRO A 340 -70.20 22.84 19.33
C PRO A 340 -69.11 23.46 18.45
N THR A 341 -68.31 24.33 19.05
CA THR A 341 -67.09 24.90 18.47
C THR A 341 -66.27 23.79 17.84
N ARG A 342 -66.13 23.84 16.51
CA ARG A 342 -65.34 22.88 15.73
C ARG A 342 -63.92 22.83 16.29
N ALA A 343 -63.52 21.69 16.84
CA ALA A 343 -62.17 21.42 17.37
C ALA A 343 -61.11 21.23 16.26
N ASN A 344 -61.11 22.09 15.25
CA ASN A 344 -60.07 22.16 14.22
C ASN A 344 -59.71 23.62 13.92
N MET A 345 -59.52 24.41 14.99
CA MET A 345 -58.55 25.50 14.93
C MET A 345 -57.16 24.85 14.93
N ARG A 346 -56.61 24.68 13.73
CA ARG A 346 -55.20 24.32 13.57
C ARG A 346 -54.37 25.40 14.24
N HIS A 347 -53.78 25.10 15.39
CA HIS A 347 -52.67 25.87 15.92
C HIS A 347 -51.55 25.83 14.88
N ILE A 348 -51.28 26.96 14.23
CA ILE A 348 -50.00 27.17 13.56
C ILE A 348 -48.95 27.16 14.68
N ARG A 349 -48.23 26.04 14.85
CA ARG A 349 -46.99 26.04 15.63
C ARG A 349 -45.93 26.73 14.78
N LYS A 350 -45.36 27.83 15.29
CA LYS A 350 -44.16 28.43 14.69
C LYS A 350 -43.02 27.42 14.72
N PRO A 351 -42.19 27.31 13.67
CA PRO A 351 -41.05 26.40 13.66
C PRO A 351 -40.03 26.83 14.72
N ALA A 352 -39.57 25.88 15.54
CA ALA A 352 -38.44 26.11 16.44
C ALA A 352 -37.16 26.22 15.61
N LEU A 353 -36.40 27.29 15.80
CA LEU A 353 -35.06 27.44 15.23
C LEU A 353 -34.16 26.34 15.82
N LYS A 354 -33.53 25.55 14.95
CA LYS A 354 -32.46 24.63 15.35
C LYS A 354 -31.32 25.47 15.94
N SER A 355 -30.81 25.09 17.10
CA SER A 355 -29.54 25.60 17.61
C SER A 355 -28.43 25.21 16.64
N LEU A 356 -27.64 26.20 16.22
CA LEU A 356 -26.35 25.96 15.59
C LEU A 356 -25.46 25.30 16.65
N GLU A 357 -25.13 24.02 16.45
CA GLU A 357 -24.01 23.41 17.13
C GLU A 357 -22.72 23.91 16.45
N THR A 358 -21.93 24.63 17.23
CA THR A 358 -20.49 24.86 17.02
C THR A 358 -19.69 23.60 17.28
#